data_AF-A0A432IBG4-F1
#
_entry.id   AF-A0A432IBG4-F1
#
_cell.length_a   1.000
_cell.length_b   1.000
_cell.length_c   1.000
_cell.angle_alpha   90.00
_cell.angle_beta   90.00
_cell.angle_gamma   90.00
#
_symmetry.space_group_name_H-M   'P 1'
#
loop_
_entity.id
_entity.type
_entity.pdbx_description
1 polymer ?
#
loop_
_entity_poly.entity_id
_entity_poly.type
_entity_poly.pdbx_seq_one_letter_code
_entity_poly.pdbx_strand_id
1 'polypeptide(L)'
;MTLDDLIDGVLTSRGREQKNLLKQAIALDPGKEAAIRLAPALRDPSPRVSARITALLARHQLRELFEKQLDGLKRGKISILRAHFDRISARGEGQNR
;
A
#
# COMPACT_ATOMS: atom_id res chain seq x y z
N MET A 1 -15.67 -12.53 6.83
CA MET A 1 -14.86 -12.20 5.64
C MET A 1 -13.41 -12.36 6.05
N THR A 2 -12.69 -13.22 5.37
CA THR A 2 -11.27 -13.49 5.64
C THR A 2 -10.39 -12.36 5.10
N LEU A 3 -9.11 -12.33 5.48
CA LEU A 3 -8.17 -11.39 4.88
C LEU A 3 -8.03 -11.62 3.38
N ASP A 4 -8.09 -12.88 2.92
CA ASP A 4 -8.01 -13.23 1.51
C ASP A 4 -9.20 -12.68 0.73
N ASP A 5 -10.42 -12.86 1.23
CA ASP A 5 -11.64 -12.28 0.63
C ASP A 5 -11.53 -10.76 0.49
N LEU A 6 -10.95 -10.09 1.51
CA LEU A 6 -10.75 -8.64 1.50
C LEU A 6 -9.70 -8.21 0.48
N ILE A 7 -8.60 -8.94 0.34
CA ILE A 7 -7.56 -8.66 -0.65
C ILE A 7 -8.15 -8.78 -2.05
N ASP A 8 -8.85 -9.87 -2.33
CA ASP A 8 -9.44 -10.12 -3.64
C ASP A 8 -10.49 -9.06 -3.98
N GLY A 9 -11.30 -8.65 -3.00
CA GLY A 9 -12.21 -7.52 -3.14
C GLY A 9 -11.50 -6.18 -3.41
N VAL A 10 -10.37 -5.89 -2.76
CA VAL A 10 -9.60 -4.66 -3.04
C VAL A 10 -9.07 -4.64 -4.48
N LEU A 11 -8.68 -5.79 -5.03
CA LEU A 11 -8.10 -5.89 -6.36
C LEU A 11 -9.17 -5.83 -7.47
N THR A 12 -10.41 -6.21 -7.16
CA THR A 12 -11.51 -6.31 -8.15
C THR A 12 -12.49 -5.13 -8.08
N SER A 13 -12.72 -4.55 -6.91
CA SER A 13 -13.63 -3.42 -6.73
C SER A 13 -13.00 -2.06 -7.10
N ARG A 14 -13.84 -1.05 -7.27
CA ARG A 14 -13.43 0.34 -7.56
C ARG A 14 -14.11 1.36 -6.64
N GLY A 15 -13.59 2.58 -6.63
CA GLY A 15 -14.28 3.72 -6.02
C GLY A 15 -14.42 3.63 -4.50
N ARG A 16 -15.66 3.72 -4.00
CA ARG A 16 -15.94 3.75 -2.54
C ARG A 16 -15.79 2.38 -1.89
N GLU A 17 -16.23 1.34 -2.58
CA GLU A 17 -16.19 -0.04 -2.10
C GLU A 17 -14.75 -0.49 -1.85
N GLN A 18 -13.88 -0.31 -2.85
CA GLN A 18 -12.45 -0.63 -2.73
C GLN A 18 -11.79 0.04 -1.52
N LYS A 19 -12.13 1.31 -1.24
CA LYS A 19 -11.59 2.06 -0.08
C LYS A 19 -12.05 1.48 1.26
N ASN A 20 -13.27 0.95 1.31
CA ASN A 20 -13.82 0.31 2.50
C ASN A 20 -13.18 -1.06 2.72
N LEU A 21 -13.07 -1.87 1.67
CA LEU A 21 -12.39 -3.17 1.71
C LEU A 21 -10.92 -3.01 2.13
N LEU A 22 -10.21 -2.03 1.56
CA LEU A 22 -8.82 -1.76 1.93
C LEU A 22 -8.68 -1.28 3.38
N LYS A 23 -9.64 -0.51 3.88
CA LYS A 23 -9.65 -0.10 5.29
C LYS A 23 -9.79 -1.31 6.21
N GLN A 24 -10.67 -2.26 5.86
CA GLN A 24 -10.88 -3.49 6.61
C GLN A 24 -9.64 -4.40 6.55
N ALA A 25 -9.08 -4.60 5.35
CA ALA A 25 -7.87 -5.41 5.16
C ALA A 25 -6.70 -4.91 6.02
N ILE A 26 -6.44 -3.59 6.03
CA ILE A 26 -5.38 -2.99 6.82
C ILE A 26 -5.64 -3.10 8.33
N ALA A 27 -6.90 -3.07 8.76
CA ALA A 27 -7.26 -3.18 10.17
C ALA A 27 -6.97 -4.58 10.76
N LEU A 28 -6.80 -5.60 9.91
CA LEU A 28 -6.38 -6.94 10.30
C LEU A 28 -4.86 -7.10 10.42
N ASP A 29 -4.11 -6.00 10.36
CA ASP A 29 -2.64 -5.94 10.37
C ASP A 29 -1.99 -6.97 9.41
N PRO A 30 -2.19 -6.81 8.10
CA PRO A 30 -1.78 -7.79 7.13
C PRO A 30 -0.25 -7.95 7.13
N GLY A 31 0.20 -9.20 7.23
CA GLY A 31 1.61 -9.55 7.14
C GLY A 31 2.21 -9.26 5.76
N LYS A 32 3.50 -9.56 5.62
CA LYS A 32 4.30 -9.27 4.42
C LYS A 32 3.69 -9.84 3.13
N GLU A 33 3.21 -11.08 3.14
CA GLU A 33 2.60 -11.72 1.96
C GLU A 33 1.34 -11.01 1.48
N ALA A 34 0.47 -10.61 2.41
CA ALA A 34 -0.71 -9.83 2.10
C ALA A 34 -0.36 -8.44 1.56
N ALA A 35 0.69 -7.80 2.11
CA ALA A 35 1.21 -6.54 1.59
C ALA A 35 1.72 -6.66 0.14
N ILE A 36 2.41 -7.76 -0.19
CA ILE A 36 2.87 -8.05 -1.56
C ILE A 36 1.67 -8.18 -2.50
N ARG A 37 0.64 -8.95 -2.12
CA ARG A 37 -0.58 -9.13 -2.92
C ARG A 37 -1.34 -7.83 -3.15
N LEU A 38 -1.34 -6.93 -2.18
CA LEU A 38 -2.01 -5.62 -2.27
C LEU A 38 -1.20 -4.55 -3.03
N ALA A 39 0.08 -4.79 -3.33
CA ALA A 39 0.95 -3.82 -3.99
C ALA A 39 0.38 -3.24 -5.31
N PRO A 40 -0.28 -4.01 -6.20
CA PRO A 40 -0.84 -3.48 -7.44
C PRO A 40 -1.86 -2.34 -7.23
N ALA A 41 -2.58 -2.33 -6.09
CA ALA A 41 -3.54 -1.29 -5.78
C ALA A 41 -2.89 0.09 -5.56
N LEU A 42 -1.56 0.17 -5.42
CA LEU A 42 -0.84 1.45 -5.38
C LEU A 42 -1.12 2.33 -6.61
N ARG A 43 -1.32 1.69 -7.77
CA ARG A 43 -1.56 2.37 -9.05
C ARG A 43 -2.95 2.99 -9.17
N ASP A 44 -3.82 2.76 -8.19
CA ASP A 44 -5.16 3.35 -8.18
C ASP A 44 -5.11 4.89 -8.32
N PRO A 45 -6.05 5.51 -9.06
CA PRO A 45 -6.13 6.96 -9.19
C PRO A 45 -6.42 7.65 -7.86
N SER A 46 -7.00 6.98 -6.87
CA SER A 46 -7.29 7.56 -5.57
C SER A 46 -6.02 7.80 -4.75
N PRO A 47 -5.71 9.05 -4.36
CA PRO A 47 -4.55 9.34 -3.52
C PRO A 47 -4.58 8.61 -2.18
N ARG A 48 -5.78 8.38 -1.63
CA ARG A 48 -5.96 7.68 -0.35
C ARG A 48 -5.66 6.18 -0.45
N VAL A 49 -5.94 5.56 -1.59
CA VAL A 49 -5.58 4.15 -1.84
C VAL A 49 -4.07 4.05 -2.00
N SER A 50 -3.47 4.84 -2.91
CA SER A 50 -2.01 4.84 -3.11
C SER A 50 -1.24 5.10 -1.81
N ALA A 51 -1.67 6.06 -0.99
CA ALA A 51 -1.02 6.37 0.28
C ALA A 51 -1.10 5.22 1.29
N ARG A 52 -2.24 4.53 1.37
CA ARG A 52 -2.42 3.36 2.26
C ARG A 52 -1.56 2.18 1.84
N ILE A 53 -1.52 1.88 0.54
CA ILE A 53 -0.66 0.81 0.03
C ILE A 53 0.82 1.17 0.23
N THR A 54 1.21 2.41 -0.04
CA THR A 54 2.58 2.89 0.22
C THR A 54 2.97 2.71 1.68
N ALA A 55 2.10 3.10 2.61
CA ALA A 55 2.33 2.91 4.03
C ALA A 55 2.47 1.43 4.42
N LEU A 56 1.63 0.57 3.84
CA LEU A 56 1.70 -0.88 4.07
C LEU A 56 3.02 -1.46 3.57
N LEU A 57 3.44 -1.12 2.34
CA LEU A 57 4.70 -1.60 1.77
C LEU A 57 5.92 -1.08 2.55
N ALA A 58 5.88 0.17 3.02
CA ALA A 58 6.95 0.77 3.80
C ALA A 58 7.14 0.09 5.17
N ARG A 59 6.04 -0.24 5.87
CA ARG A 59 6.10 -0.99 7.15
C ARG A 59 6.77 -2.35 7.01
N HIS A 60 6.59 -3.01 5.86
CA HIS A 60 7.19 -4.31 5.56
C HIS A 60 8.52 -4.20 4.78
N GLN A 61 9.09 -3.00 4.66
CA GLN A 61 10.36 -2.72 3.98
C GLN A 61 10.42 -3.24 2.52
N LEU A 62 9.28 -3.19 1.81
CA LEU A 62 9.13 -3.72 0.45
C LEU A 62 9.55 -2.70 -0.63
N ARG A 63 10.74 -2.11 -0.52
CA ARG A 63 11.21 -1.01 -1.39
C ARG A 63 11.24 -1.38 -2.87
N GLU A 64 11.81 -2.53 -3.21
CA GLU A 64 11.93 -2.96 -4.62
C GLU A 64 10.56 -3.15 -5.27
N LEU A 65 9.63 -3.78 -4.55
CA LEU A 65 8.26 -3.99 -5.04
C LEU A 65 7.53 -2.65 -5.18
N PHE A 66 7.69 -1.75 -4.20
CA PHE A 66 7.14 -0.40 -4.26
C PHE A 66 7.62 0.34 -5.51
N GLU A 67 8.92 0.36 -5.80
CA GLU A 67 9.48 1.03 -6.99
C GLU A 67 8.92 0.44 -8.30
N LYS A 68 8.81 -0.89 -8.41
CA LYS A 68 8.14 -1.55 -9.56
C LYS A 68 6.71 -1.07 -9.77
N GLN A 69 5.97 -0.77 -8.69
CA GLN A 69 4.61 -0.25 -8.81
C GLN A 69 4.56 1.20 -9.29
N LEU A 70 5.65 1.97 -9.16
CA LEU A 70 5.75 3.35 -9.62
C LEU A 70 6.00 3.49 -11.12
N ASP A 71 6.45 2.41 -11.78
CA ASP A 71 6.72 2.40 -13.21
C ASP A 71 5.49 2.87 -14.02
N GLY A 72 5.72 3.85 -14.91
CA GLY A 72 4.68 4.45 -15.73
C GLY A 72 3.83 5.53 -15.04
N LEU A 73 4.04 5.83 -13.76
CA LEU A 73 3.34 6.93 -13.08
C LEU A 73 3.94 8.31 -13.41
N LYS A 74 3.12 9.36 -13.26
CA LYS A 74 3.58 10.75 -13.42
C LYS A 74 4.65 11.10 -12.38
N ARG A 75 5.72 11.80 -12.79
CA ARG A 75 6.86 12.21 -11.93
C ARG A 75 6.44 12.85 -10.60
N GLY A 76 5.43 13.72 -10.61
CA GLY A 76 4.91 14.33 -9.39
C GLY A 76 4.32 13.32 -8.39
N LYS A 77 3.55 12.33 -8.87
CA LYS A 77 3.01 11.25 -8.02
C LYS A 77 4.14 10.39 -7.46
N ILE A 78 5.12 10.03 -8.29
CA ILE A 78 6.31 9.26 -7.88
C ILE A 78 7.02 9.96 -6.71
N SER A 79 7.31 11.26 -6.85
CA SER A 79 8.01 12.03 -5.80
C SER A 79 7.26 12.03 -4.46
N ILE A 80 5.93 12.22 -4.50
CA ILE A 80 5.10 12.23 -3.29
C ILE A 80 5.09 10.86 -2.62
N LEU A 81 4.94 9.79 -3.41
CA LEU A 81 4.88 8.44 -2.87
C LEU A 81 6.23 7.99 -2.29
N ARG A 82 7.35 8.31 -2.95
CA ARG A 82 8.70 8.02 -2.42
C ARG A 82 8.94 8.73 -1.09
N ALA A 83 8.68 10.04 -1.03
CA ALA A 83 8.81 10.79 0.23
C ALA A 83 7.92 10.24 1.34
N HIS A 84 6.73 9.72 1.00
CA HIS A 84 5.86 9.08 1.97
C HIS A 84 6.40 7.72 2.44
N PHE A 85 6.90 6.90 1.52
CA PHE A 85 7.54 5.62 1.82
C PHE A 85 8.73 5.81 2.76
N ASP A 86 9.69 6.66 2.37
CA ASP A 86 10.94 6.89 3.11
C ASP A 86 10.66 7.41 4.53
N ARG A 87 9.68 8.31 4.68
CA ARG A 87 9.26 8.81 6.01
C ARG A 87 8.76 7.70 6.92
N ILE A 88 8.03 6.73 6.40
CA ILE A 88 7.48 5.62 7.19
C ILE A 88 8.58 4.61 7.51
N SER A 89 9.40 4.24 6.52
CA SER A 89 10.53 3.33 6.72
C SER A 89 11.48 3.85 7.79
N ALA A 90 11.83 5.14 7.76
CA ALA A 90 12.70 5.76 8.77
C ALA A 90 12.08 5.78 10.19
N ARG A 91 10.74 5.81 10.30
CA ARG A 91 10.04 5.72 11.59
C ARG A 91 9.98 4.28 12.12
N GLY A 92 9.92 3.29 11.25
CA GLY A 92 9.95 1.87 11.62
C GLY A 92 11.30 1.44 12.21
N GLU A 93 12.40 2.04 11.74
CA GLU A 93 13.75 1.77 12.28
C GLU A 93 13.97 2.35 13.69
N GLY A 94 13.22 3.38 14.08
CA GLY A 94 13.36 4.06 15.38
C GLY A 94 12.63 3.41 16.57
N GLN A 95 11.81 2.37 16.35
CA GLN A 95 11.04 1.69 17.41
C GLN A 95 11.67 0.37 17.88
N ASN A 96 12.87 0.03 17.40
CA ASN A 96 13.57 -1.22 17.70
C ASN A 96 14.95 -0.98 18.34
N ARG A 97 15.13 0.13 19.05
CA ARG A 97 16.33 0.44 19.85
C ARG A 97 15.96 0.80 21.27
#